data_AF-A0A7X7L6J4-F1
#
_entry.id   AF-A0A7X7L6J4-F1
#
_cell.length_a   1.000
_cell.length_b   1.000
_cell.length_c   1.000
_cell.angle_alpha   90.00
_cell.angle_beta   90.00
_cell.angle_gamma   90.00
#
_symmetry.space_group_name_H-M   'P 1'
#
loop_
_entity.id
_entity.type
_entity.pdbx_description
1 polymer ?
#
loop_
_entity_poly.entity_id
_entity_poly.type
_entity_poly.pdbx_seq_one_letter_code
_entity_poly.pdbx_strand_id
1 'polypeptide(L)' 'YESELDNIPGVGENVKATLLRHFGSIRQIKAAGEKQIADVKGVGVKRAKAIYNYFHNTQGG' A
#
# COMPACT_ATOMS: atom_id res chain seq x y z
N TYR A 1 13.56 5.58 8.55
CA TYR A 1 12.77 4.56 7.84
C TYR A 1 11.99 5.24 6.73
N GLU A 2 12.67 5.58 5.64
CA GLU A 2 12.01 5.95 4.39
C GLU A 2 11.15 4.78 3.97
N SER A 3 9.84 5.02 3.95
CA SER A 3 8.88 3.96 3.72
C SER A 3 8.67 3.88 2.23
N GLU A 4 8.88 2.71 1.65
CA GLU A 4 8.61 2.39 0.23
C GLU A 4 7.24 2.93 -0.25
N LEU A 5 6.29 3.06 0.68
CA LEU A 5 4.96 3.64 0.45
C LEU A 5 4.98 5.14 0.10
N ASP A 6 5.91 5.92 0.65
CA ASP A 6 6.00 7.38 0.45
C ASP A 6 6.50 7.74 -0.97
N ASN A 7 7.23 6.82 -1.59
CA ASN A 7 7.66 6.93 -2.99
C ASN A 7 6.50 6.74 -3.98
N ILE A 8 5.31 6.32 -3.51
CA ILE A 8 4.17 6.08 -4.38
C ILE A 8 3.36 7.37 -4.50
N PRO A 9 3.23 7.95 -5.70
CA PRO A 9 2.50 9.19 -5.90
C PRO A 9 1.02 9.03 -5.46
N GLY A 10 0.62 9.82 -4.47
CA GLY A 10 -0.73 9.79 -3.89
C GLY A 10 -0.87 8.94 -2.62
N VAL A 11 0.21 8.32 -2.13
CA VAL A 11 0.26 7.54 -0.89
C VAL A 11 1.15 8.28 0.11
N GLY A 12 0.57 9.23 0.83
CA GLY A 12 1.28 9.93 1.90
C GLY A 12 1.24 9.18 3.23
N GLU A 13 1.84 9.80 4.26
CA GLU A 13 1.87 9.28 5.64
C GLU A 13 0.50 8.85 6.18
N ASN A 14 -0.58 9.57 5.84
CA ASN A 14 -1.94 9.24 6.25
C ASN A 14 -2.39 7.85 5.74
N VAL A 15 -2.13 7.54 4.47
CA VAL A 15 -2.49 6.25 3.87
C VAL A 15 -1.64 5.15 4.47
N LYS A 16 -0.32 5.38 4.58
CA LYS A 16 0.60 4.45 5.25
C LYS A 16 0.16 4.13 6.67
N ALA A 17 -0.16 5.15 7.48
CA ALA A 17 -0.61 4.96 8.85
C ALA A 17 -1.92 4.18 8.91
N THR A 18 -2.85 4.45 8.00
CA THR A 18 -4.12 3.71 7.93
C THR A 18 -3.90 2.25 7.54
N LEU A 19 -3.06 1.99 6.55
CA LEU A 19 -2.69 0.63 6.14
C LEU A 19 -1.93 -0.10 7.25
N LEU A 20 -1.00 0.55 7.93
CA LEU A 20 -0.29 -0.03 9.07
C LEU A 20 -1.23 -0.34 10.24
N ARG A 21 -2.22 0.52 10.50
CA ARG A 21 -3.23 0.25 11.54
C ARG A 21 -4.19 -0.88 11.14
N HIS A 22 -4.47 -1.03 9.85
CA HIS A 22 -5.39 -2.07 9.35
C HIS A 22 -4.70 -3.44 9.21
N PHE A 23 -3.52 -3.47 8.57
CA PHE A 23 -2.76 -4.69 8.28
C PHE A 23 -1.67 -4.98 9.32
N GLY A 24 -1.38 -4.08 10.25
CA GLY A 24 -0.36 -4.26 11.30
C GLY A 24 1.09 -4.06 10.84
N SER A 25 1.45 -4.38 9.59
CA SER A 25 2.83 -4.30 9.11
C SER A 25 2.96 -4.20 7.60
N ILE A 26 4.05 -3.59 7.11
CA ILE A 26 4.34 -3.49 5.65
C ILE A 26 4.41 -4.86 4.99
N ARG A 27 4.90 -5.90 5.68
CA ARG A 27 4.87 -7.29 5.18
C ARG A 27 3.46 -7.78 4.88
N GLN A 28 2.49 -7.48 5.75
CA GLN A 28 1.10 -7.85 5.51
C GLN A 28 0.46 -7.01 4.42
N ILE A 29 0.85 -5.73 4.29
CA ILE A 29 0.43 -4.88 3.17
C ILE A 29 0.95 -5.42 1.83
N LYS A 30 2.22 -5.86 1.78
CA LYS A 30 2.82 -6.53 0.61
C LYS A 30 2.10 -7.83 0.27
N ALA A 31 1.71 -8.61 1.28
CA ALA A 31 0.94 -9.84 1.09
C ALA A 31 -0.55 -9.60 0.79
N ALA A 32 -1.07 -8.39 1.02
CA ALA A 32 -2.47 -8.06 0.81
C ALA A 32 -2.79 -7.88 -0.68
N GLY A 33 -3.98 -8.32 -1.07
CA GLY A 33 -4.47 -8.10 -2.43
C GLY A 33 -4.85 -6.64 -2.68
N GLU A 34 -4.78 -6.19 -3.94
CA GLU A 34 -5.21 -4.85 -4.37
C GLU A 34 -6.60 -4.50 -3.80
N LYS A 35 -7.55 -5.44 -3.85
CA LYS A 35 -8.90 -5.25 -3.32
C LYS A 35 -8.93 -4.98 -1.82
N GLN A 36 -8.10 -5.66 -1.04
CA GLN A 36 -8.01 -5.45 0.41
C GLN A 36 -7.43 -4.07 0.72
N ILE A 37 -6.41 -3.66 -0.04
CA ILE A 37 -5.81 -2.32 0.09
C ILE A 37 -6.83 -1.25 -0.32
N ALA A 38 -7.68 -1.52 -1.33
CA ALA A 38 -8.73 -0.62 -1.79
C ALA A 38 -9.89 -0.48 -0.79
N ASP A 39 -10.19 -1.55 -0.05
CA ASP A 39 -11.21 -1.59 1.00
C ASP A 39 -10.84 -0.69 2.19
N VAL A 40 -9.54 -0.43 2.40
CA VAL A 40 -9.08 0.47 3.45
C VAL A 40 -9.62 1.88 3.23
N LYS A 41 -10.40 2.35 4.20
CA LYS A 41 -11.03 3.67 4.22
C LYS A 41 -9.99 4.77 4.02
N GLY A 42 -10.07 5.50 2.91
CA GLY A 42 -9.17 6.60 2.57
C GLY A 42 -8.08 6.26 1.55
N VAL A 43 -7.88 4.99 1.20
CA VAL A 43 -6.95 4.58 0.14
C VAL A 43 -7.67 4.62 -1.21
N GLY A 44 -8.77 3.89 -1.32
CA GLY A 44 -9.55 3.78 -2.55
C GLY A 44 -8.80 3.05 -3.66
N VAL A 45 -9.53 2.73 -4.74
CA VAL A 45 -9.05 1.81 -5.78
C VAL A 45 -7.80 2.31 -6.51
N LYS A 46 -7.73 3.62 -6.82
CA LYS A 46 -6.58 4.21 -7.54
C LYS A 46 -5.27 4.07 -6.76
N ARG A 47 -5.27 4.39 -5.46
CA ARG A 47 -4.08 4.29 -4.62
C ARG A 47 -3.75 2.83 -4.34
N ALA A 48 -4.75 2.00 -4.10
CA ALA A 48 -4.55 0.58 -3.87
C ALA A 48 -3.85 -0.12 -5.03
N LYS A 49 -4.26 0.19 -6.27
CA LYS A 49 -3.60 -0.30 -7.47
C LYS A 49 -2.15 0.17 -7.57
N ALA A 50 -1.87 1.44 -7.27
CA ALA A 50 -0.51 1.96 -7.26
C ALA A 50 0.38 1.24 -6.23
N ILE A 51 -0.15 1.00 -5.02
CA ILE A 51 0.55 0.28 -3.94
C ILE A 51 0.82 -1.17 -4.30
N TYR A 52 -0.22 -1.88 -4.74
CA TYR A 52 -0.12 -3.26 -5.16
C TYR A 52 0.88 -3.41 -6.31
N ASN A 53 0.77 -2.55 -7.33
CA ASN A 53 1.69 -2.57 -8.46
C ASN A 53 3.11 -2.21 -8.02
N TYR A 54 3.32 -1.23 -7.13
CA TYR A 54 4.66 -0.91 -6.63
C TYR A 54 5.35 -2.12 -5.97
N PHE A 55 4.61 -2.87 -5.14
CA PHE A 55 5.17 -4.02 -4.44
C PHE A 55 5.29 -5.29 -5.28
N HIS A 56 4.37 -5.52 -6.23
CA HIS A 56 4.36 -6.74 -7.04
C HIS A 56 4.99 -6.59 -8.42
N ASN A 57 5.16 -5.38 -8.94
CA ASN A 57 5.82 -5.13 -10.22
C ASN A 57 7.36 -5.08 -10.06
N THR A 58 7.88 -4.92 -8.84
CA THR A 58 9.33 -4.96 -8.57
C THR A 58 9.87 -6.37 -8.23
N GLN A 59 9.01 -7.40 -8.18
CA GLN A 59 9.43 -8.80 -8.03
C GLN A 59 9.19 -9.57 -9.33
N GLY A 60 10.04 -9.31 -10.32
CA GLY A 60 10.01 -9.98 -11.62
C GLY A 60 11.32 -9.80 -12.37
N GLY A 61 12.44 -10.13 -11.72
CA GLY A 61 13.78 -10.21 -12.28
C GLY A 61 14.60 -11.22 -11.50
#